data_AF-A0A1V9V3Q3-F1
#
_entry.id   AF-A0A1V9V3Q3-F1
#
_cell.length_a   1.000
_cell.length_b   1.000
_cell.length_c   1.000
_cell.angle_alpha   90.00
_cell.angle_beta   90.00
_cell.angle_gamma   90.00
#
_symmetry.space_group_name_H-M   'P 1'
#
loop_
_entity.id
_entity.type
_entity.pdbx_description
1 polymer ?
#
loop_
_entity_poly.entity_id
_entity_poly.type
_entity_poly.pdbx_seq_one_letter_code
_entity_poly.pdbx_strand_id
1 'polypeptide(L)'
;MPNCFLSRVTLSAACGLLCACVANTKSPVDAPGNPESTQTHVLEAGAAMLQAKPPIDALNAYLDGFHFYNGHPQAQMEAHHYCSILNEDVIQCMIFDGNTNTAKIMGVEYIIDEKLFASLPDTEKAMWHSHGYEVSSGQLVAPGIPGPAEHALMERLAHTYGKTWHTWHTDQDKRLPLGVPQLMMGFTSEGQADPAMVKQRNDRMGVDTTTIKAQRSDIRIPTPDPKANGWQYGKVIQISDPTGQNIHSHPDAPTAPKQNSRSSQ
;
A
#
# COMPACT_ATOMS: atom_id res chain seq x y z
N MET A 1 -57.78 31.98 19.65
CA MET A 1 -56.74 30.94 19.81
C MET A 1 -55.95 30.86 18.51
N PRO A 2 -54.61 31.00 18.56
CA PRO A 2 -53.74 31.10 17.40
C PRO A 2 -53.34 29.71 16.91
N ASN A 3 -53.00 29.55 15.63
CA ASN A 3 -52.08 28.55 15.08
C ASN A 3 -52.14 28.60 13.55
N CYS A 4 -51.09 28.43 12.77
CA CYS A 4 -49.64 28.57 12.96
C CYS A 4 -49.14 28.43 11.51
N PHE A 5 -48.54 29.47 10.91
CA PHE A 5 -47.94 29.37 9.59
C PHE A 5 -46.67 28.50 9.71
N LEU A 6 -46.71 27.26 9.25
CA LEU A 6 -45.52 26.43 9.05
C LEU A 6 -45.08 26.54 7.59
N SER A 7 -44.18 27.50 7.36
CA SER A 7 -43.28 27.48 6.21
C SER A 7 -42.33 26.29 6.37
N ARG A 8 -42.42 25.29 5.50
CA ARG A 8 -41.41 24.24 5.39
C ARG A 8 -40.47 24.59 4.24
N VAL A 9 -39.34 25.16 4.64
CA VAL A 9 -38.13 25.34 3.85
C VAL A 9 -37.72 23.97 3.30
N THR A 10 -37.74 23.82 1.98
CA THR A 10 -37.12 22.70 1.27
C THR A 10 -35.60 22.88 1.29
N LEU A 11 -34.95 22.26 2.27
CA LEU A 11 -33.49 22.17 2.32
C LEU A 11 -33.03 21.19 1.24
N SER A 12 -32.69 21.71 0.06
CA SER A 12 -32.05 20.93 -1.00
C SER A 12 -30.61 20.63 -0.56
N ALA A 13 -30.36 19.41 -0.09
CA ALA A 13 -29.02 18.92 0.21
C ALA A 13 -28.26 18.72 -1.12
N ALA A 14 -27.56 19.76 -1.57
CA ALA A 14 -26.55 19.63 -2.61
C ALA A 14 -25.36 18.87 -2.02
N CYS A 15 -25.36 17.54 -2.16
CA CYS A 15 -24.21 16.71 -1.87
C CYS A 15 -23.16 16.97 -2.96
N GLY A 16 -22.33 17.99 -2.76
CA GLY A 16 -21.18 18.24 -3.60
C GLY A 16 -20.23 17.05 -3.50
N LEU A 17 -20.19 16.21 -4.52
CA LEU A 17 -19.15 15.20 -4.70
C LEU A 17 -17.82 15.95 -4.92
N LEU A 18 -17.13 16.25 -3.83
CA LEU A 18 -15.71 16.58 -3.86
C LEU A 18 -14.98 15.30 -4.28
N CYS A 19 -14.85 15.06 -5.58
CA CYS A 19 -13.86 14.12 -6.09
C CYS A 19 -12.49 14.68 -5.69
N ALA A 20 -11.93 14.17 -4.59
CA ALA A 20 -10.55 14.40 -4.26
C ALA A 20 -9.71 13.71 -5.34
N CYS A 21 -9.15 14.48 -6.27
CA CYS A 21 -8.22 13.95 -7.26
C CYS A 21 -6.99 13.41 -6.53
N VAL A 22 -6.81 12.09 -6.56
CA VAL A 22 -5.60 11.45 -6.06
C VAL A 22 -4.46 11.77 -7.03
N ALA A 23 -3.31 12.21 -6.50
CA ALA A 23 -2.14 12.47 -7.34
C ALA A 23 -1.61 11.17 -7.96
N ASN A 24 -1.20 11.24 -9.23
CA ASN A 24 -0.63 10.08 -9.92
C ASN A 24 0.83 9.85 -9.52
N THR A 25 1.14 8.63 -9.08
CA THR A 25 2.49 8.08 -8.92
C THR A 25 2.83 7.23 -10.14
N LYS A 26 3.89 7.60 -10.85
CA LYS A 26 4.41 6.83 -11.98
C LYS A 26 5.41 5.78 -11.52
N SER A 27 5.48 4.69 -12.26
CA SER A 27 6.57 3.72 -12.13
C SER A 27 7.95 4.39 -12.32
N PRO A 28 8.98 3.99 -11.55
CA PRO A 28 10.34 4.50 -11.70
C PRO A 28 11.08 3.88 -12.90
N VAL A 29 10.55 2.80 -13.50
CA VAL A 29 11.20 2.08 -14.60
C VAL A 29 10.28 1.93 -15.81
N ASP A 30 10.88 1.79 -16.98
CA ASP A 30 10.19 1.37 -18.21
C ASP A 30 10.55 -0.07 -18.55
N ALA A 31 9.50 -0.90 -18.71
CA ALA A 31 9.65 -2.27 -19.18
C ALA A 31 10.27 -2.24 -20.60
N PRO A 32 11.30 -3.05 -20.88
CA PRO A 32 11.92 -3.08 -22.20
C PRO A 32 11.01 -3.80 -23.21
N GLY A 33 11.11 -3.43 -24.48
CA GLY A 33 10.35 -4.05 -25.56
C GLY A 33 9.97 -3.04 -26.63
N ASN A 34 9.33 -3.53 -27.69
CA ASN A 34 8.70 -2.67 -28.69
C ASN A 34 7.38 -2.12 -28.14
N PRO A 35 6.97 -0.90 -28.53
CA PRO A 35 5.62 -0.41 -28.25
C PRO A 35 4.54 -1.35 -28.78
N GLU A 36 3.35 -1.29 -28.19
CA GLU A 36 2.19 -2.01 -28.67
C GLU A 36 1.87 -1.66 -30.13
N SER A 37 1.50 -2.67 -30.90
CA SER A 37 1.07 -2.48 -32.28
C SER A 37 -0.38 -2.03 -32.34
N THR A 38 -0.81 -1.45 -33.46
CA THR A 38 -2.24 -1.17 -33.70
C THR A 38 -3.11 -2.43 -33.56
N GLN A 39 -2.59 -3.58 -33.98
CA GLN A 39 -3.28 -4.86 -33.81
C GLN A 39 -3.49 -5.19 -32.33
N THR A 40 -2.46 -4.99 -31.49
CA THR A 40 -2.53 -5.23 -30.05
C THR A 40 -3.61 -4.35 -29.41
N HIS A 41 -3.62 -3.05 -29.69
CA HIS A 41 -4.64 -2.14 -29.16
C HIS A 41 -6.08 -2.53 -29.55
N VAL A 42 -6.29 -3.01 -30.78
CA VAL A 42 -7.62 -3.49 -31.22
C VAL A 42 -8.04 -4.73 -30.44
N LEU A 43 -7.11 -5.68 -30.24
CA LEU A 43 -7.38 -6.89 -29.45
C LEU A 43 -7.70 -6.56 -27.99
N GLU A 44 -6.96 -5.64 -27.38
CA GLU A 44 -7.21 -5.19 -26.00
C GLU A 44 -8.55 -4.48 -25.85
N ALA A 45 -8.92 -3.60 -26.79
CA ALA A 45 -10.22 -2.95 -26.78
C ALA A 45 -11.37 -3.98 -26.88
N GLY A 46 -11.21 -5.00 -27.72
CA GLY A 46 -12.15 -6.12 -27.80
C GLY A 46 -12.25 -6.90 -26.49
N ALA A 47 -11.13 -7.23 -25.86
CA ALA A 47 -11.09 -7.89 -24.56
C ALA A 47 -11.69 -7.03 -23.43
N ALA A 48 -11.49 -5.72 -23.47
CA ALA A 48 -12.10 -4.78 -22.53
C ALA A 48 -13.63 -4.78 -22.64
N MET A 49 -14.18 -4.85 -23.87
CA MET A 49 -15.62 -4.87 -24.10
C MET A 49 -16.28 -6.24 -23.85
N LEU A 50 -15.60 -7.34 -24.17
CA LEU A 50 -16.22 -8.66 -24.24
C LEU A 50 -15.95 -9.56 -23.04
N GLN A 51 -14.86 -9.33 -22.30
CA GLN A 51 -14.47 -10.18 -21.18
C GLN A 51 -14.72 -9.47 -19.85
N ALA A 52 -15.62 -10.05 -19.04
CA ALA A 52 -15.78 -9.66 -17.64
C ALA A 52 -14.49 -9.96 -16.84
N LYS A 53 -14.17 -9.11 -15.86
CA LYS A 53 -12.97 -9.26 -15.02
C LYS A 53 -13.30 -9.20 -13.52
N PRO A 54 -14.23 -10.04 -13.01
CA PRO A 54 -14.70 -9.90 -11.62
C PRO A 54 -13.61 -9.86 -10.54
N PRO A 55 -12.51 -10.63 -10.62
CA PRO A 55 -11.43 -10.51 -9.63
C PRO A 55 -10.72 -9.17 -9.63
N ILE A 56 -10.57 -8.53 -10.81
CA ILE A 56 -9.94 -7.21 -10.93
C ILE A 56 -10.89 -6.14 -10.43
N ASP A 57 -12.18 -6.26 -10.77
CA ASP A 57 -13.22 -5.33 -10.30
C ASP A 57 -13.41 -5.37 -8.77
N ALA A 58 -13.07 -6.50 -8.13
CA ALA A 58 -13.13 -6.66 -6.68
C ALA A 58 -11.99 -5.95 -5.91
N LEU A 59 -10.89 -5.56 -6.59
CA LEU A 59 -9.79 -4.80 -5.99
C LEU A 59 -10.18 -3.32 -5.88
N ASN A 60 -11.05 -3.01 -4.91
CA ASN A 60 -11.78 -1.75 -4.83
C ASN A 60 -11.36 -0.83 -3.67
N ALA A 61 -10.42 -1.26 -2.83
CA ALA A 61 -9.78 -0.42 -1.81
C ALA A 61 -8.35 -0.09 -2.25
N TYR A 62 -8.01 1.19 -2.27
CA TYR A 62 -6.66 1.67 -2.58
C TYR A 62 -5.99 2.22 -1.32
N LEU A 63 -4.83 1.66 -0.99
CA LEU A 63 -3.96 2.07 0.11
C LEU A 63 -2.57 2.39 -0.44
N ASP A 64 -1.89 3.30 0.24
CA ASP A 64 -0.52 3.66 -0.03
C ASP A 64 0.29 3.59 1.26
N GLY A 65 1.38 2.85 1.22
CA GLY A 65 2.25 2.58 2.36
C GLY A 65 3.70 2.44 1.94
N PHE A 66 4.51 1.89 2.84
CA PHE A 66 5.93 1.67 2.57
C PHE A 66 6.35 0.29 3.04
N HIS A 67 7.26 -0.33 2.31
CA HIS A 67 7.86 -1.60 2.67
C HIS A 67 9.38 -1.49 2.73
N PHE A 68 10.02 -2.48 3.33
CA PHE A 68 11.45 -2.75 3.17
C PHE A 68 11.69 -4.26 3.04
N TYR A 69 12.84 -4.64 2.47
CA TYR A 69 13.20 -6.05 2.29
C TYR A 69 13.57 -6.68 3.64
N ASN A 70 12.99 -7.83 3.99
CA ASN A 70 13.36 -8.52 5.21
C ASN A 70 14.88 -8.83 5.23
N GLY A 71 15.59 -8.33 6.24
CA GLY A 71 17.05 -8.42 6.33
C GLY A 71 17.83 -7.21 5.78
N HIS A 72 17.16 -6.32 5.05
CA HIS A 72 17.75 -5.10 4.48
C HIS A 72 16.86 -3.88 4.77
N PRO A 73 16.72 -3.46 6.04
CA PRO A 73 15.82 -2.36 6.44
C PRO A 73 16.14 -0.99 5.83
N GLN A 74 17.32 -0.84 5.21
CA GLN A 74 17.71 0.38 4.52
C GLN A 74 17.24 0.41 3.06
N ALA A 75 16.88 -0.74 2.47
CA ALA A 75 16.27 -0.81 1.14
C ALA A 75 14.75 -0.68 1.29
N GLN A 76 14.23 0.53 1.06
CA GLN A 76 12.85 0.92 1.35
C GLN A 76 12.17 1.49 0.12
N MET A 77 10.86 1.31 0.01
CA MET A 77 10.07 1.73 -1.14
C MET A 77 8.64 2.04 -0.74
N GLU A 78 8.01 2.93 -1.49
CA GLU A 78 6.56 3.10 -1.50
C GLU A 78 5.88 1.94 -2.22
N ALA A 79 4.72 1.54 -1.70
CA ALA A 79 3.94 0.41 -2.17
C ALA A 79 2.47 0.82 -2.31
N HIS A 80 1.91 0.57 -3.49
CA HIS A 80 0.52 0.89 -3.83
C HIS A 80 -0.34 -0.36 -3.78
N HIS A 81 -1.19 -0.47 -2.78
CA HIS A 81 -2.01 -1.66 -2.56
C HIS A 81 -3.41 -1.47 -3.12
N TYR A 82 -3.81 -2.37 -4.01
CA TYR A 82 -5.18 -2.49 -4.48
C TYR A 82 -5.75 -3.78 -3.90
N CYS A 83 -6.71 -3.62 -2.99
CA CYS A 83 -7.16 -4.68 -2.10
C CYS A 83 -8.61 -5.08 -2.34
N SER A 84 -8.88 -6.36 -2.11
CA SER A 84 -10.23 -6.92 -2.00
C SER A 84 -10.40 -7.51 -0.60
N ILE A 85 -11.52 -7.20 0.03
CA ILE A 85 -11.92 -7.78 1.32
C ILE A 85 -12.59 -9.11 1.02
N LEU A 86 -11.97 -10.23 1.41
CA LEU A 86 -12.52 -11.57 1.18
C LEU A 86 -13.59 -11.91 2.22
N ASN A 87 -13.38 -11.46 3.46
CA ASN A 87 -14.34 -11.52 4.57
C ASN A 87 -13.91 -10.51 5.66
N GLU A 88 -14.57 -10.53 6.82
CA GLU A 88 -14.26 -9.60 7.92
C GLU A 88 -12.83 -9.77 8.49
N ASP A 89 -12.22 -10.93 8.30
CA ASP A 89 -10.94 -11.30 8.93
C ASP A 89 -9.78 -11.40 7.92
N VAL A 90 -10.06 -11.38 6.60
CA VAL A 90 -9.08 -11.62 5.53
C VAL A 90 -9.22 -10.60 4.40
N ILE A 91 -8.12 -9.94 4.09
CA ILE A 91 -7.96 -9.04 2.94
C ILE A 91 -6.80 -9.55 2.09
N GLN A 92 -6.89 -9.41 0.77
CA GLN A 92 -5.78 -9.67 -0.14
C GLN A 92 -5.57 -8.47 -1.04
N CYS A 93 -4.32 -8.19 -1.38
CA CYS A 93 -3.93 -7.04 -2.17
C CYS A 93 -2.99 -7.42 -3.30
N MET A 94 -3.17 -6.79 -4.46
CA MET A 94 -2.14 -6.67 -5.49
C MET A 94 -1.37 -5.37 -5.24
N ILE A 95 -0.04 -5.45 -5.26
CA ILE A 95 0.84 -4.31 -5.00
C ILE A 95 1.45 -3.84 -6.31
N PHE A 96 1.49 -2.52 -6.50
CA PHE A 96 2.05 -1.85 -7.67
C PHE A 96 3.13 -0.84 -7.29
N ASP A 97 3.95 -0.47 -8.28
CA ASP A 97 4.95 0.60 -8.18
C ASP A 97 4.42 1.99 -8.59
N GLY A 98 3.10 2.15 -8.56
CA GLY A 98 2.41 3.37 -8.92
C GLY A 98 0.90 3.15 -8.89
N ASN A 99 0.15 4.21 -9.19
CA ASN A 99 -1.31 4.17 -9.30
C ASN A 99 -1.82 4.55 -10.72
N THR A 100 -0.92 4.54 -11.71
CA THR A 100 -1.27 4.76 -13.13
C THR A 100 -1.56 3.44 -13.84
N ASN A 101 -2.23 3.50 -15.00
CA ASN A 101 -2.49 2.33 -15.85
C ASN A 101 -1.22 1.64 -16.41
N THR A 102 -0.05 2.26 -16.26
CA THR A 102 1.26 1.74 -16.65
C THR A 102 2.13 1.31 -15.46
N ALA A 103 1.55 1.26 -14.26
CA ALA A 103 2.21 0.74 -13.07
C ALA A 103 2.46 -0.77 -13.20
N LYS A 104 3.54 -1.25 -12.59
CA LYS A 104 4.01 -2.63 -12.66
C LYS A 104 3.54 -3.33 -11.41
N ILE A 105 3.05 -4.56 -11.58
CA ILE A 105 2.73 -5.43 -10.46
C ILE A 105 4.05 -5.77 -9.75
N MET A 106 4.19 -5.27 -8.53
CA MET A 106 5.34 -5.52 -7.67
C MET A 106 5.17 -6.80 -6.87
N GLY A 107 3.95 -7.14 -6.46
CA GLY A 107 3.75 -8.26 -5.54
C GLY A 107 2.33 -8.44 -5.06
N VAL A 108 2.20 -9.21 -3.99
CA VAL A 108 0.95 -9.46 -3.29
C VAL A 108 1.13 -9.32 -1.79
N GLU A 109 0.04 -8.97 -1.12
CA GLU A 109 -0.05 -9.01 0.33
C GLU A 109 -1.34 -9.72 0.76
N TYR A 110 -1.21 -10.51 1.82
CA TYR A 110 -2.35 -11.05 2.55
C TYR A 110 -2.38 -10.41 3.93
N ILE A 111 -3.55 -9.92 4.32
CA ILE A 111 -3.76 -9.26 5.59
C ILE A 111 -4.80 -10.05 6.37
N ILE A 112 -4.51 -10.33 7.64
CA ILE A 112 -5.41 -11.04 8.54
C ILE A 112 -5.57 -10.30 9.87
N ASP A 113 -6.72 -10.49 10.52
CA ASP A 113 -6.96 -9.96 11.87
C ASP A 113 -6.10 -10.64 12.95
N GLU A 114 -6.03 -10.00 14.13
CA GLU A 114 -5.28 -10.52 15.29
C GLU A 114 -5.72 -11.92 15.74
N LYS A 115 -6.99 -12.28 15.52
CA LYS A 115 -7.56 -13.59 15.89
C LYS A 115 -7.01 -14.70 15.00
N LEU A 116 -7.06 -14.53 13.68
CA LEU A 116 -6.48 -15.47 12.73
C LEU A 116 -4.96 -15.52 12.89
N PHE A 117 -4.32 -14.36 13.07
CA PHE A 117 -2.89 -14.30 13.33
C PHE A 117 -2.49 -15.13 14.56
N ALA A 118 -3.21 -14.99 15.67
CA ALA A 118 -2.94 -15.73 16.91
C ALA A 118 -2.96 -17.26 16.70
N SER A 119 -3.78 -17.75 15.77
CA SER A 119 -3.92 -19.17 15.42
C SER A 119 -2.83 -19.73 14.50
N LEU A 120 -1.99 -18.87 13.91
CA LEU A 120 -0.91 -19.30 13.03
C LEU A 120 0.16 -20.09 13.80
N PRO A 121 0.82 -21.07 13.14
CA PRO A 121 2.03 -21.69 13.69
C PRO A 121 3.11 -20.64 14.01
N ASP A 122 3.83 -20.82 15.11
CA ASP A 122 4.87 -19.89 15.53
C ASP A 122 5.95 -19.62 14.47
N THR A 123 6.28 -20.64 13.67
CA THR A 123 7.25 -20.54 12.58
C THR A 123 6.74 -19.68 11.42
N GLU A 124 5.43 -19.60 11.24
CA GLU A 124 4.78 -18.81 10.20
C GLU A 124 4.78 -17.33 10.58
N LYS A 125 4.46 -17.02 11.85
CA LYS A 125 4.31 -15.65 12.39
C LYS A 125 5.49 -14.71 12.10
N ALA A 126 6.71 -15.24 12.05
CA ALA A 126 7.92 -14.44 11.78
C ALA A 126 7.94 -13.79 10.39
N MET A 127 7.14 -14.30 9.43
CA MET A 127 7.00 -13.74 8.08
C MET A 127 5.94 -12.63 7.98
N TRP A 128 5.30 -12.27 9.08
CA TRP A 128 4.21 -11.28 9.09
C TRP A 128 4.65 -10.04 9.87
N HIS A 129 4.15 -8.87 9.44
CA HIS A 129 4.36 -7.61 10.14
C HIS A 129 3.06 -7.04 10.66
N SER A 130 3.11 -6.27 11.74
CA SER A 130 1.92 -5.61 12.34
C SER A 130 1.70 -4.23 11.74
N HIS A 131 0.47 -3.89 11.35
CA HIS A 131 0.16 -2.59 10.71
C HIS A 131 -0.04 -1.43 11.69
N GLY A 132 -0.12 -1.70 13.00
CA GLY A 132 -0.49 -0.68 14.00
C GLY A 132 0.37 0.59 13.99
N TYR A 133 1.69 0.45 13.78
CA TYR A 133 2.57 1.62 13.68
C TYR A 133 2.36 2.39 12.37
N GLU A 134 2.20 1.71 11.25
CA GLU A 134 2.00 2.35 9.95
C GLU A 134 0.69 3.14 9.92
N VAL A 135 -0.36 2.60 10.55
CA VAL A 135 -1.63 3.29 10.79
C VAL A 135 -1.44 4.50 11.70
N SER A 136 -0.89 4.34 12.90
CA SER A 136 -0.80 5.45 13.85
C SER A 136 0.15 6.57 13.40
N SER A 137 1.20 6.23 12.64
CA SER A 137 2.18 7.20 12.16
C SER A 137 1.73 8.00 10.94
N GLY A 138 0.68 7.57 10.22
CA GLY A 138 0.29 8.13 8.93
C GLY A 138 1.14 7.65 7.75
N GLN A 139 1.98 6.62 7.96
CA GLN A 139 2.73 5.99 6.89
C GLN A 139 1.83 5.17 5.95
N LEU A 140 0.73 4.61 6.47
CA LEU A 140 -0.34 4.02 5.67
C LEU A 140 -1.48 5.04 5.50
N VAL A 141 -1.95 5.25 4.26
CA VAL A 141 -3.06 6.14 3.94
C VAL A 141 -4.00 5.52 2.91
N ALA A 142 -5.28 5.90 2.92
CA ALA A 142 -6.23 5.58 1.85
C ALA A 142 -6.69 6.87 1.14
N PRO A 143 -6.00 7.32 0.09
CA PRO A 143 -6.30 8.59 -0.55
C PRO A 143 -7.55 8.49 -1.44
N GLY A 144 -8.25 9.61 -1.60
CA GLY A 144 -9.41 9.71 -2.50
C GLY A 144 -10.75 9.31 -1.87
N ILE A 145 -10.77 8.90 -0.59
CA ILE A 145 -12.00 8.64 0.16
C ILE A 145 -12.23 9.69 1.26
N PRO A 146 -13.48 9.89 1.72
CA PRO A 146 -13.78 10.83 2.80
C PRO A 146 -13.11 10.44 4.14
N GLY A 147 -12.70 11.44 4.92
CA GLY A 147 -12.01 11.25 6.21
C GLY A 147 -12.66 10.25 7.18
N PRO A 148 -13.99 10.24 7.39
CA PRO A 148 -14.61 9.22 8.24
C PRO A 148 -14.50 7.78 7.71
N ALA A 149 -14.52 7.59 6.39
CA ALA A 149 -14.35 6.27 5.78
C ALA A 149 -12.88 5.81 5.87
N GLU A 150 -11.95 6.75 5.66
CA GLU A 150 -10.51 6.56 5.87
C GLU A 150 -10.22 6.14 7.30
N HIS A 151 -10.74 6.88 8.28
CA HIS A 151 -10.54 6.62 9.71
C HIS A 151 -11.09 5.24 10.12
N ALA A 152 -12.30 4.88 9.69
CA ALA A 152 -12.88 3.56 9.97
C ALA A 152 -12.06 2.41 9.33
N LEU A 153 -11.52 2.62 8.13
CA LEU A 153 -10.62 1.66 7.49
C LEU A 153 -9.32 1.51 8.29
N MET A 154 -8.74 2.62 8.74
CA MET A 154 -7.52 2.63 9.55
C MET A 154 -7.73 1.99 10.91
N GLU A 155 -8.88 2.21 11.56
CA GLU A 155 -9.24 1.56 12.81
C GLU A 155 -9.26 0.04 12.65
N ARG A 156 -9.84 -0.47 11.56
CA ARG A 156 -9.77 -1.90 11.22
C ARG A 156 -8.32 -2.36 11.02
N LEU A 157 -7.55 -1.66 10.19
CA LEU A 157 -6.19 -2.08 9.82
C LEU A 157 -5.21 -2.04 11.00
N ALA A 158 -5.45 -1.20 12.02
CA ALA A 158 -4.61 -1.15 13.22
C ALA A 158 -4.50 -2.51 13.95
N HIS A 159 -5.50 -3.38 13.79
CA HIS A 159 -5.60 -4.71 14.41
C HIS A 159 -5.17 -5.86 13.50
N THR A 160 -4.44 -5.58 12.43
CA THR A 160 -4.12 -6.57 11.40
C THR A 160 -2.62 -6.80 11.23
N TYR A 161 -2.31 -7.93 10.61
CA TYR A 161 -0.97 -8.36 10.24
C TYR A 161 -0.89 -8.64 8.74
N GLY A 162 0.19 -8.20 8.09
CA GLY A 162 0.44 -8.37 6.67
C GLY A 162 1.58 -9.35 6.38
N LYS A 163 1.39 -10.22 5.37
CA LYS A 163 2.45 -11.04 4.76
C LYS A 163 2.60 -10.64 3.29
N THR A 164 3.74 -10.05 2.98
CA THR A 164 3.96 -9.39 1.70
C THR A 164 5.13 -9.99 0.94
N TRP A 165 4.90 -10.36 -0.31
CA TRP A 165 5.95 -10.84 -1.21
C TRP A 165 6.00 -9.98 -2.47
N HIS A 166 7.15 -9.36 -2.70
CA HIS A 166 7.43 -8.65 -3.95
C HIS A 166 8.15 -9.57 -4.94
N THR A 167 7.70 -9.59 -6.19
CA THR A 167 8.26 -10.33 -7.33
C THR A 167 8.92 -9.43 -8.37
N TRP A 168 8.67 -8.11 -8.32
CA TRP A 168 9.32 -7.13 -9.19
C TRP A 168 9.87 -5.96 -8.37
N HIS A 169 11.19 -5.80 -8.39
CA HIS A 169 11.96 -4.84 -7.59
C HIS A 169 12.32 -3.60 -8.40
N THR A 170 11.32 -2.82 -8.82
CA THR A 170 11.54 -1.61 -9.63
C THR A 170 12.26 -0.49 -8.86
N ASP A 171 12.18 -0.52 -7.53
CA ASP A 171 12.98 0.30 -6.61
C ASP A 171 14.49 0.01 -6.72
N GLN A 172 14.88 -1.16 -7.22
CA GLN A 172 16.27 -1.55 -7.52
C GLN A 172 16.65 -1.29 -8.99
N ASP A 173 15.91 -0.41 -9.67
CA ASP A 173 16.09 -0.07 -11.10
C ASP A 173 15.94 -1.27 -12.05
N LYS A 174 15.34 -2.37 -11.58
CA LYS A 174 15.12 -3.57 -12.41
C LYS A 174 13.97 -3.33 -13.39
N ARG A 175 14.32 -3.26 -14.67
CA ARG A 175 13.36 -3.09 -15.77
C ARG A 175 12.54 -4.33 -16.11
N LEU A 176 12.88 -5.48 -15.52
CA LEU A 176 12.16 -6.77 -15.61
C LEU A 176 12.09 -7.40 -14.20
N PRO A 177 11.13 -8.31 -13.95
CA PRO A 177 11.00 -9.02 -12.67
C PRO A 177 12.08 -10.10 -12.53
N LEU A 178 13.33 -9.68 -12.28
CA LEU A 178 14.49 -10.56 -12.15
C LEU A 178 14.76 -10.94 -10.69
N GLY A 179 15.11 -12.21 -10.49
CA GLY A 179 15.40 -12.79 -9.19
C GLY A 179 14.23 -13.56 -8.60
N VAL A 180 14.37 -13.99 -7.36
CA VAL A 180 13.31 -14.69 -6.60
C VAL A 180 12.42 -13.69 -5.85
N PRO A 181 11.18 -14.08 -5.49
CA PRO A 181 10.33 -13.26 -4.64
C PRO A 181 11.02 -12.89 -3.33
N GLN A 182 10.81 -11.66 -2.87
CA GLN A 182 11.37 -11.14 -1.64
C GLN A 182 10.28 -10.91 -0.61
N LEU A 183 10.51 -11.40 0.61
CA LEU A 183 9.64 -11.12 1.74
C LEU A 183 9.84 -9.67 2.17
N MET A 184 8.75 -8.94 2.25
CA MET A 184 8.73 -7.52 2.61
C MET A 184 8.12 -7.34 3.99
N MET A 185 8.60 -6.34 4.71
CA MET A 185 8.14 -5.98 6.05
C MET A 185 7.73 -4.51 6.11
N GLY A 186 6.81 -4.21 7.01
CA GLY A 186 6.41 -2.84 7.36
C GLY A 186 7.16 -2.29 8.58
N PHE A 187 7.04 -0.98 8.78
CA PHE A 187 7.70 -0.28 9.88
C PHE A 187 6.92 -0.43 11.19
N THR A 188 7.65 -0.41 12.30
CA THR A 188 7.10 -0.69 13.64
C THR A 188 7.40 0.41 14.65
N SER A 189 8.24 1.38 14.31
CA SER A 189 8.57 2.51 15.18
C SER A 189 9.07 3.73 14.41
N GLU A 190 9.07 4.87 15.10
CA GLU A 190 9.67 6.12 14.62
C GLU A 190 11.15 5.93 14.27
N GLY A 191 11.60 6.68 13.26
CA GLY A 191 12.99 6.69 12.81
C GLY A 191 13.44 5.50 11.95
N GLN A 192 12.56 4.54 11.67
CA GLN A 192 12.91 3.40 10.80
C GLN A 192 12.80 3.75 9.30
N ALA A 193 11.81 4.54 8.92
CA ALA A 193 11.61 4.94 7.53
C ALA A 193 12.52 6.11 7.14
N ASP A 194 13.04 6.09 5.92
CA ASP A 194 13.81 7.17 5.31
C ASP A 194 12.96 8.45 5.24
N PRO A 195 13.36 9.54 5.93
CA PRO A 195 12.59 10.78 5.96
C PRO A 195 12.41 11.44 4.59
N ALA A 196 13.38 11.31 3.69
CA ALA A 196 13.31 11.88 2.34
C ALA A 196 12.30 11.11 1.48
N MET A 197 12.27 9.78 1.56
CA MET A 197 11.26 8.95 0.92
C MET A 197 9.85 9.33 1.38
N VAL A 198 9.63 9.39 2.70
CA VAL A 198 8.32 9.75 3.27
C VAL A 198 7.92 11.16 2.85
N LYS A 199 8.84 12.12 2.90
CA LYS A 199 8.58 13.50 2.48
C LYS A 199 8.18 13.56 1.00
N GLN A 200 8.89 12.86 0.12
CA GLN A 200 8.58 12.85 -1.32
C GLN A 200 7.17 12.33 -1.59
N ARG A 201 6.78 11.20 -0.96
CA ARG A 201 5.42 10.67 -1.09
C ARG A 201 4.38 11.65 -0.57
N ASN A 202 4.63 12.25 0.59
CA ASN A 202 3.69 13.16 1.22
C ASN A 202 3.49 14.44 0.41
N ASP A 203 4.57 15.04 -0.10
CA ASP A 203 4.50 16.19 -0.99
C ASP A 203 3.69 15.86 -2.26
N ARG A 204 3.91 14.67 -2.85
CA ARG A 204 3.19 14.23 -4.06
C ARG A 204 1.71 14.03 -3.80
N MET A 205 1.34 13.43 -2.67
CA MET A 205 -0.05 13.08 -2.35
C MET A 205 -0.81 14.15 -1.54
N GLY A 206 -0.15 15.23 -1.12
CA GLY A 206 -0.76 16.26 -0.27
C GLY A 206 -1.06 15.75 1.15
N VAL A 207 -0.22 14.84 1.66
CA VAL A 207 -0.39 14.21 2.98
C VAL A 207 0.33 15.03 4.03
N ASP A 208 -0.39 15.44 5.08
CA ASP A 208 0.18 16.05 6.28
C ASP A 208 0.19 15.03 7.43
N THR A 209 1.39 14.51 7.73
CA THR A 209 1.62 13.56 8.81
C THR A 209 1.13 14.06 10.17
N THR A 210 1.29 15.34 10.48
CA THR A 210 0.88 15.90 11.77
C THR A 210 -0.64 15.89 11.90
N THR A 211 -1.31 16.28 10.83
CA THR A 211 -2.78 16.26 10.76
C THR A 211 -3.32 14.83 10.85
N ILE A 212 -2.75 13.88 10.11
CA ILE A 212 -3.18 12.46 10.16
C ILE A 212 -2.96 11.86 11.54
N LYS A 213 -1.80 12.07 12.16
CA LYS A 213 -1.52 11.59 13.53
C LYS A 213 -2.55 12.11 14.53
N ALA A 214 -2.91 13.40 14.44
CA ALA A 214 -3.92 13.98 15.30
C ALA A 214 -5.32 13.37 15.06
N GLN A 215 -5.70 13.18 13.79
CA GLN A 215 -6.97 12.58 13.41
C GLN A 215 -7.13 11.11 13.84
N ARG A 216 -6.01 10.38 13.98
CA ARG A 216 -5.98 8.96 14.37
C ARG A 216 -5.62 8.74 15.84
N SER A 217 -5.57 9.79 16.65
CA SER A 217 -5.13 9.71 18.05
C SER A 217 -6.08 8.91 18.95
N ASP A 218 -7.31 8.68 18.51
CA ASP A 218 -8.33 7.86 19.16
C ASP A 218 -8.27 6.37 18.75
N ILE A 219 -7.60 6.03 17.65
CA ILE A 219 -7.47 4.65 17.19
C ILE A 219 -6.60 3.87 18.19
N ARG A 220 -7.16 2.80 18.75
CA ARG A 220 -6.43 1.90 19.65
C ARG A 220 -5.41 1.09 18.85
N ILE A 221 -4.14 1.24 19.18
CA ILE A 221 -3.07 0.42 18.60
C ILE A 221 -2.78 -0.75 19.55
N PRO A 222 -3.05 -2.01 19.16
CA PRO A 222 -2.70 -3.16 19.96
C PRO A 222 -1.18 -3.34 20.04
N THR A 223 -0.68 -3.92 21.14
CA THR A 223 0.69 -4.41 21.20
C THR A 223 0.82 -5.59 20.24
N PRO A 224 1.78 -5.57 19.28
CA PRO A 224 1.98 -6.69 18.38
C PRO A 224 2.31 -7.99 19.13
N ASP A 225 1.84 -9.13 18.62
CA ASP A 225 2.26 -10.45 19.09
C ASP A 225 3.81 -10.54 18.99
N PRO A 226 4.52 -10.99 20.04
CA PRO A 226 5.98 -11.01 20.08
C PRO A 226 6.63 -11.95 19.04
N LYS A 227 5.84 -12.76 18.33
CA LYS A 227 6.30 -13.65 17.24
C LYS A 227 6.09 -13.04 15.85
N ALA A 228 5.35 -11.94 15.73
CA ALA A 228 5.32 -11.11 14.53
C ALA A 228 6.62 -10.32 14.39
N ASN A 229 6.79 -9.60 13.28
CA ASN A 229 7.93 -8.71 13.05
C ASN A 229 9.28 -9.41 13.30
N GLY A 230 9.42 -10.66 12.85
CA GLY A 230 10.54 -11.54 13.24
C GLY A 230 11.93 -10.95 13.03
N TRP A 231 12.07 -10.06 12.04
CA TRP A 231 13.27 -9.30 11.73
C TRP A 231 13.80 -8.48 12.92
N GLN A 232 12.92 -7.96 13.80
CA GLN A 232 13.31 -7.20 14.99
C GLN A 232 14.07 -8.05 16.01
N TYR A 233 13.90 -9.38 15.93
CA TYR A 233 14.46 -10.35 16.86
C TYR A 233 15.48 -11.28 16.18
N GLY A 234 16.04 -10.84 15.04
CA GLY A 234 17.06 -11.59 14.30
C GLY A 234 16.52 -12.76 13.47
N LYS A 235 15.20 -12.95 13.38
CA LYS A 235 14.57 -13.95 12.50
C LYS A 235 14.31 -13.36 11.13
N VAL A 236 15.39 -13.22 10.35
CA VAL A 236 15.32 -12.80 8.95
C VAL A 236 14.98 -14.01 8.09
N ILE A 237 13.91 -13.91 7.31
CA ILE A 237 13.45 -14.96 6.40
C ILE A 237 13.48 -14.41 4.98
N GLN A 238 14.20 -15.09 4.10
CA GLN A 238 14.31 -14.70 2.70
C GLN A 238 14.63 -15.97 1.85
N ILE A 239 14.10 -16.05 0.63
CA ILE A 239 14.38 -17.11 -0.35
C ILE A 239 15.77 -16.93 -0.97
N SER A 240 16.68 -17.87 -0.79
CA SER A 240 17.99 -17.84 -1.46
C SER A 240 17.85 -17.67 -2.98
N ASP A 241 18.41 -16.57 -3.52
CA ASP A 241 18.34 -16.24 -4.94
C ASP A 241 19.48 -16.92 -5.72
N PRO A 242 19.20 -17.88 -6.61
CA PRO A 242 20.23 -18.56 -7.40
C PRO A 242 20.70 -17.75 -8.62
N THR A 243 20.07 -16.62 -8.92
CA THR A 243 20.32 -15.83 -10.15
C THR A 243 21.41 -14.76 -9.97
N GLY A 244 21.93 -14.59 -8.75
CA GLY A 244 22.99 -13.61 -8.45
C GLY A 244 22.52 -12.16 -8.44
N GLN A 245 21.20 -11.91 -8.39
CA GLN A 245 20.66 -10.57 -8.19
C GLN A 245 20.97 -10.10 -6.77
N ASN A 246 21.47 -8.87 -6.64
CA ASN A 246 21.73 -8.25 -5.34
C ASN A 246 20.64 -7.22 -5.02
N ILE A 247 20.35 -7.06 -3.74
CA ILE A 247 19.60 -5.91 -3.22
C ILE A 247 20.62 -4.88 -2.77
N HIS A 248 20.53 -3.68 -3.29
CA HIS A 248 21.33 -2.55 -2.86
C HIS A 248 20.55 -1.75 -1.83
N SER A 249 21.20 -1.45 -0.70
CA SER A 249 20.58 -0.67 0.37
C SER A 249 20.16 0.72 -0.07
N HIS A 250 20.92 1.33 -1.00
CA HIS A 250 20.65 2.67 -1.51
C HIS A 250 21.04 2.74 -2.99
N PRO A 251 20.11 3.07 -3.90
CA PRO A 251 20.46 3.54 -5.22
C PRO A 251 21.09 4.95 -5.13
N ASP A 252 21.95 5.30 -6.09
CA ASP A 252 22.79 6.51 -6.05
C ASP A 252 21.99 7.83 -6.08
N ALA A 253 20.70 7.79 -6.45
CA ALA A 253 19.85 8.97 -6.55
C ALA A 253 18.38 8.72 -6.14
N PRO A 254 17.71 9.72 -5.53
CA PRO A 254 16.26 9.72 -5.32
C PRO A 254 15.51 9.56 -6.65
N THR A 255 14.29 9.01 -6.60
CA THR A 255 13.42 8.97 -7.79
C THR A 255 12.89 10.36 -8.15
N ALA A 256 12.44 10.55 -9.38
CA ALA A 256 11.86 11.83 -9.77
C ALA A 256 10.59 12.14 -8.94
N PRO A 257 10.25 13.42 -8.69
CA PRO A 257 9.15 13.78 -7.78
C PRO A 257 7.78 13.14 -8.09
N LYS A 258 7.51 12.81 -9.36
CA LYS A 258 6.26 12.18 -9.81
C LYS A 258 6.31 10.65 -9.86
N GLN A 259 7.45 10.06 -9.52
CA GLN A 259 7.66 8.62 -9.51
C GLN A 259 7.51 8.05 -8.10
N ASN A 260 7.36 6.73 -8.02
CA ASN A 260 7.34 5.97 -6.77
C ASN A 260 8.55 6.31 -5.92
N SER A 261 8.34 6.68 -4.66
CA SER A 261 9.44 7.03 -3.76
C SER A 261 10.17 5.78 -3.28
N ARG A 262 11.46 5.94 -2.97
CA ARG A 262 12.33 4.90 -2.39
C ARG A 262 13.36 5.56 -1.49
N SER A 263 14.00 4.78 -0.61
CA SER A 263 15.10 5.31 0.20
C SER A 263 16.28 5.77 -0.66
N SER A 264 16.94 6.83 -0.22
CA SER A 264 18.11 7.42 -0.86
C SER A 264 19.07 7.92 0.21
N GLN A 265 20.07 7.09 0.53
CA GLN A 265 21.12 7.30 1.54
C GLN A 265 20.66 7.73 2.94
#